data_AF-A0A7J2WQ83-F1
#
_entry.id   AF-A0A7J2WQ83-F1
#
_cell.length_a   1.000
_cell.length_b   1.000
_cell.length_c   1.000
_cell.angle_alpha   90.00
_cell.angle_beta   90.00
_cell.angle_gamma   90.00
#
_symmetry.space_group_name_H-M   'P 1'
#
loop_
_entity.id
_entity.type
_entity.pdbx_description
1 polymer ?
#
loop_
_entity_poly.entity_id
_entity_poly.type
_entity_poly.pdbx_seq_one_letter_code
_entity_poly.pdbx_strand_id
1 'polypeptide(L)'
;MREALIIFFVLVLASFLVTHYTPQAEYYEYKGRLRAYSLYAELESMEPRALIYARYKIDSFLYSMNGSSCNSLPSVDGNEFREVMDGDLNDKGFLPTIDLSFEVFETRGRERGYFGERCRNGGIGFSVRGRTSIEDGLTEIRGDRSISAMGCQITAYYRMKRILDWLERDIKTLVSKCDRGAHENLSAFFRCLKEGIAEIRKEYTEEDLELKINYSYFYWFEDENPRVYLHFSIVLKDPYAIIIANRREYKGFLCLREMEIGS
;
A
#
# COMPACT_ATOMS: atom_id res chain seq x y z
N MET A 1 -11.12 84.61 -11.68
CA MET A 1 -10.10 83.68 -11.13
C MET A 1 -10.60 82.89 -9.91
N ARG A 2 -11.34 83.48 -8.97
CA ARG A 2 -11.79 82.80 -7.73
C ARG A 2 -12.77 81.63 -7.98
N GLU A 3 -13.67 81.77 -8.95
CA GLU A 3 -14.67 80.73 -9.30
C GLU A 3 -14.06 79.51 -10.02
N ALA A 4 -13.10 79.74 -10.91
CA ALA A 4 -12.37 78.65 -11.60
C ALA A 4 -11.55 77.79 -10.62
N LEU A 5 -11.01 78.41 -9.57
CA LEU A 5 -10.26 77.72 -8.51
C LEU A 5 -11.17 76.85 -7.65
N ILE A 6 -12.40 77.29 -7.37
CA ILE A 6 -13.40 76.50 -6.64
C ILE A 6 -13.85 75.29 -7.46
N ILE A 7 -14.11 75.47 -8.76
CA ILE A 7 -14.49 74.36 -9.64
C ILE A 7 -13.35 73.33 -9.76
N PHE A 8 -12.09 73.79 -9.87
CA PHE A 8 -10.93 72.90 -9.87
C PHE A 8 -10.78 72.16 -8.54
N PHE A 9 -10.96 72.84 -7.40
CA PHE A 9 -10.89 72.20 -6.08
C PHE A 9 -12.01 71.17 -5.87
N VAL A 10 -13.22 71.46 -6.36
CA VAL A 10 -14.36 70.51 -6.31
C VAL A 10 -14.13 69.33 -7.24
N LEU A 11 -13.56 69.51 -8.44
CA LEU A 11 -13.21 68.42 -9.35
C LEU A 11 -12.06 67.56 -8.80
N VAL A 12 -11.07 68.15 -8.13
CA VAL A 12 -9.98 67.43 -7.45
C VAL A 12 -10.50 66.70 -6.21
N LEU A 13 -11.41 67.30 -5.44
CA LEU A 13 -12.07 66.58 -4.34
C LEU A 13 -12.95 65.44 -4.88
N ALA A 14 -13.67 65.65 -5.98
CA ALA A 14 -14.49 64.63 -6.60
C ALA A 14 -13.64 63.47 -7.14
N SER A 15 -12.46 63.73 -7.72
CA SER A 15 -11.55 62.67 -8.15
C SER A 15 -10.89 61.94 -6.96
N PHE A 16 -10.62 62.62 -5.85
CA PHE A 16 -10.18 61.98 -4.59
C PHE A 16 -11.30 61.16 -3.91
N LEU A 17 -12.56 61.56 -4.05
CA LEU A 17 -13.73 60.81 -3.58
C LEU A 17 -14.07 59.62 -4.51
N VAL A 18 -13.69 59.67 -5.78
CA VAL A 18 -13.83 58.54 -6.74
C VAL A 18 -12.71 57.49 -6.55
N THR A 19 -11.59 57.85 -5.91
CA THR A 19 -10.64 56.86 -5.35
C THR A 19 -11.10 56.24 -4.04
N HIS A 20 -12.39 56.31 -3.71
CA HIS A 20 -12.96 55.53 -2.63
C HIS A 20 -13.01 54.06 -3.02
N TYR A 21 -12.16 53.29 -2.34
CA TYR A 21 -12.38 51.88 -1.98
C TYR A 21 -13.87 51.55 -1.96
N THR A 22 -14.35 50.87 -3.00
CA THR A 22 -15.73 50.40 -3.05
C THR A 22 -15.85 49.10 -2.24
N PRO A 23 -16.89 48.92 -1.42
CA PRO A 23 -17.12 47.66 -0.68
C PRO A 23 -17.16 46.42 -1.60
N GLN A 24 -17.52 46.63 -2.87
CA GLN A 24 -17.52 45.60 -3.89
C GLN A 24 -16.11 45.16 -4.27
N ALA A 25 -15.15 46.07 -4.39
CA ALA A 25 -13.75 45.74 -4.62
C ALA A 25 -13.14 44.97 -3.43
N GLU A 26 -13.41 45.40 -2.20
CA GLU A 26 -12.97 44.68 -0.99
C GLU A 26 -13.60 43.28 -0.90
N TYR A 27 -14.87 43.13 -1.28
CA TYR A 27 -15.55 41.84 -1.33
C TYR A 27 -14.92 40.89 -2.36
N TYR A 28 -14.60 41.37 -3.56
CA TYR A 28 -13.91 40.56 -4.58
C TYR A 28 -12.49 40.21 -4.17
N GLU A 29 -11.75 41.13 -3.56
CA GLU A 29 -10.41 40.86 -3.05
C GLU A 29 -10.44 39.82 -1.91
N TYR A 30 -11.37 39.96 -0.96
CA TYR A 30 -11.59 39.01 0.11
C TYR A 30 -11.96 37.62 -0.42
N LYS A 31 -12.86 37.54 -1.40
CA LYS A 31 -13.24 36.29 -2.06
C LYS A 31 -12.05 35.65 -2.80
N GLY A 32 -11.21 36.45 -3.45
CA GLY A 32 -9.96 36.00 -4.07
C GLY A 32 -8.98 35.41 -3.06
N ARG A 33 -8.81 36.06 -1.89
CA ARG A 33 -7.99 35.53 -0.80
C ARG A 33 -8.52 34.20 -0.27
N LEU A 34 -9.84 34.08 -0.04
CA LEU A 34 -10.45 32.82 0.41
C LEU A 34 -10.25 31.69 -0.60
N ARG A 35 -10.39 31.97 -1.90
CA ARG A 35 -10.12 31.00 -2.97
C ARG A 35 -8.67 30.56 -2.99
N ALA A 36 -7.72 31.49 -2.84
CA ALA A 36 -6.30 31.16 -2.74
C ALA A 36 -6.00 30.26 -1.51
N TYR A 37 -6.63 30.52 -0.36
CA TYR A 37 -6.50 29.63 0.80
C TYR A 37 -7.07 28.24 0.55
N SER A 38 -8.22 28.14 -0.11
CA SER A 38 -8.83 26.85 -0.48
C SER A 38 -7.93 26.08 -1.44
N LEU A 39 -7.37 26.75 -2.44
CA LEU A 39 -6.42 26.15 -3.38
C LEU A 39 -5.18 25.63 -2.65
N TYR A 40 -4.61 26.43 -1.75
CA TYR A 40 -3.47 26.02 -0.93
C TYR A 40 -3.80 24.77 -0.10
N ALA A 41 -4.97 24.75 0.55
CA ALA A 41 -5.41 23.60 1.35
C ALA A 41 -5.58 22.32 0.49
N GLU A 42 -6.16 22.44 -0.70
CA GLU A 42 -6.27 21.29 -1.62
C GLU A 42 -4.88 20.78 -2.02
N LEU A 43 -3.97 21.69 -2.39
CA LEU A 43 -2.61 21.35 -2.80
C LEU A 43 -1.80 20.68 -1.67
N GLU A 44 -1.93 21.17 -0.43
CA GLU A 44 -1.33 20.56 0.77
C GLU A 44 -1.90 19.16 1.06
N SER A 45 -3.16 18.92 0.70
CA SER A 45 -3.81 17.63 0.94
C SER A 45 -3.45 16.54 -0.07
N MET A 46 -2.80 16.87 -1.20
CA MET A 46 -2.50 15.89 -2.26
C MET A 46 -1.57 14.77 -1.77
N GLU A 47 -0.54 15.12 -1.00
CA GLU A 47 0.42 14.16 -0.46
C GLU A 47 -0.23 13.12 0.48
N PRO A 48 -0.96 13.52 1.55
CA PRO A 48 -1.63 12.55 2.40
C PRO A 48 -2.69 11.73 1.65
N ARG A 49 -3.44 12.33 0.71
CA ARG A 49 -4.40 11.58 -0.12
C ARG A 49 -3.74 10.51 -0.97
N ALA A 50 -2.60 10.83 -1.60
CA ALA A 50 -1.86 9.87 -2.41
C ALA A 50 -1.30 8.70 -1.57
N LEU A 51 -0.79 9.00 -0.36
CA LEU A 51 -0.35 7.96 0.58
C LEU A 51 -1.50 7.07 1.05
N ILE A 52 -2.67 7.65 1.36
CA ILE A 52 -3.87 6.91 1.75
C ILE A 52 -4.35 6.03 0.58
N TYR A 53 -4.34 6.55 -0.65
CA TYR A 53 -4.69 5.81 -1.85
C TYR A 53 -3.78 4.59 -2.06
N ALA A 54 -2.46 4.79 -2.00
CA ALA A 54 -1.49 3.70 -2.13
C ALA A 54 -1.70 2.62 -1.06
N ARG A 55 -1.92 3.05 0.19
CA ARG A 55 -2.21 2.14 1.30
C ARG A 55 -3.50 1.36 1.08
N TYR A 56 -4.56 2.04 0.62
CA TYR A 56 -5.85 1.41 0.31
C TYR A 56 -5.72 0.34 -0.76
N LYS A 57 -4.93 0.57 -1.82
CA LYS A 57 -4.68 -0.43 -2.86
C LYS A 57 -3.97 -1.66 -2.32
N ILE A 58 -2.96 -1.46 -1.48
CA ILE A 58 -2.24 -2.57 -0.83
C ILE A 58 -3.18 -3.34 0.12
N ASP A 59 -3.95 -2.65 0.96
CA ASP A 59 -4.88 -3.31 1.89
C ASP A 59 -5.98 -4.08 1.13
N SER A 60 -6.49 -3.53 0.02
CA SER A 60 -7.46 -4.21 -0.85
C SER A 60 -6.87 -5.49 -1.46
N PHE A 61 -5.63 -5.44 -1.92
CA PHE A 61 -4.91 -6.63 -2.41
C PHE A 61 -4.74 -7.67 -1.29
N LEU A 62 -4.20 -7.26 -0.13
CA LEU A 62 -4.01 -8.17 1.00
C LEU A 62 -5.32 -8.79 1.47
N TYR A 63 -6.41 -8.03 1.49
CA TYR A 63 -7.74 -8.54 1.81
C TYR A 63 -8.21 -9.60 0.82
N SER A 64 -8.05 -9.35 -0.49
CA SER A 64 -8.45 -10.28 -1.54
C SER A 64 -7.66 -11.58 -1.56
N MET A 65 -6.42 -11.54 -1.08
CA MET A 65 -5.48 -12.66 -1.10
C MET A 65 -5.37 -13.39 0.25
N ASN A 66 -6.04 -12.92 1.30
CA ASN A 66 -5.93 -13.51 2.62
C ASN A 66 -6.45 -14.95 2.63
N GLY A 67 -5.59 -15.90 2.96
CA GLY A 67 -5.93 -17.32 2.84
C GLY A 67 -5.72 -17.90 1.45
N SER A 68 -4.79 -17.36 0.69
CA SER A 68 -4.35 -17.92 -0.60
C SER A 68 -2.82 -17.88 -0.72
N SER A 69 -2.28 -18.20 -1.90
CA SER A 69 -0.84 -18.14 -2.15
C SER A 69 -0.32 -16.70 -2.10
N CYS A 70 0.84 -16.51 -1.45
CA CYS A 70 1.56 -15.24 -1.47
C CYS A 70 2.04 -14.92 -2.92
N ASN A 71 1.29 -14.07 -3.64
CA ASN A 71 1.58 -13.70 -5.03
C ASN A 71 2.50 -12.47 -5.13
N SER A 72 2.81 -12.04 -6.36
CA SER A 72 3.45 -10.74 -6.56
C SER A 72 2.47 -9.62 -6.27
N LEU A 73 2.94 -8.56 -5.61
CA LEU A 73 2.12 -7.37 -5.34
C LEU A 73 1.80 -6.65 -6.66
N PRO A 74 0.56 -6.17 -6.84
CA PRO A 74 0.20 -5.36 -7.99
C PRO A 74 0.87 -3.97 -7.91
N SER A 75 1.11 -3.37 -9.07
CA SER A 75 1.45 -1.95 -9.14
C SER A 75 0.27 -1.10 -8.67
N VAL A 76 0.56 -0.01 -7.98
CA VAL A 76 -0.43 1.00 -7.62
C VAL A 76 -0.64 1.90 -8.84
N ASP A 77 -1.85 1.90 -9.40
CA ASP A 77 -2.17 2.69 -10.60
C ASP A 77 -2.33 4.18 -10.26
N GLY A 78 -1.45 5.01 -10.80
CA GLY A 78 -1.53 6.46 -10.63
C GLY A 78 -2.61 7.13 -11.47
N ASN A 79 -3.09 6.49 -12.55
CA ASN A 79 -4.13 7.04 -13.39
C ASN A 79 -5.49 7.05 -12.68
N GLU A 80 -5.84 5.95 -12.01
CA GLU A 80 -7.06 5.91 -11.20
C GLU A 80 -7.04 6.96 -10.08
N PHE A 81 -5.89 7.19 -9.44
CA PHE A 81 -5.77 8.28 -8.46
C PHE A 81 -6.05 9.64 -9.09
N ARG A 82 -5.48 9.90 -10.28
CA ARG A 82 -5.74 11.13 -11.03
C ARG A 82 -7.23 11.29 -11.33
N GLU A 83 -7.89 10.27 -11.86
CA GLU A 83 -9.32 10.32 -12.20
C GLU A 83 -10.20 10.66 -10.98
N VAL A 84 -9.93 10.03 -9.83
CA VAL A 84 -10.65 10.30 -8.58
C VAL A 84 -10.45 11.75 -8.12
N MET A 85 -9.20 12.23 -8.20
CA MET A 85 -8.87 13.59 -7.79
C MET A 85 -9.40 14.65 -8.75
N ASP A 86 -9.39 14.37 -10.05
CA ASP A 86 -9.96 15.23 -11.08
C ASP A 86 -11.46 15.42 -10.82
N GLY A 87 -12.20 14.36 -10.50
CA GLY A 87 -13.60 14.46 -10.10
C GLY A 87 -13.83 15.35 -8.88
N ASP A 88 -13.16 15.06 -7.75
CA ASP A 88 -13.33 15.81 -6.49
C ASP A 88 -12.95 17.31 -6.63
N LEU A 89 -11.91 17.62 -7.39
CA LEU A 89 -11.43 19.00 -7.55
C LEU A 89 -12.25 19.77 -8.58
N ASN A 90 -12.69 19.15 -9.67
CA ASN A 90 -13.56 19.78 -10.66
C ASN A 90 -14.90 20.20 -10.04
N ASP A 91 -15.47 19.38 -9.15
CA ASP A 91 -16.71 19.71 -8.42
C ASP A 91 -16.57 20.96 -7.54
N LYS A 92 -15.34 21.31 -7.14
CA LYS A 92 -14.99 22.52 -6.37
C LYS A 92 -14.60 23.71 -7.26
N GLY A 93 -14.63 23.55 -8.57
CA GLY A 93 -14.20 24.53 -9.55
C GLY A 93 -12.68 24.72 -9.61
N PHE A 94 -11.93 23.65 -9.35
CA PHE A 94 -10.49 23.59 -9.52
C PHE A 94 -10.12 22.69 -10.69
N LEU A 95 -9.05 23.05 -11.41
CA LEU A 95 -8.52 22.34 -12.57
C LEU A 95 -7.16 21.73 -12.17
N PRO A 96 -7.12 20.45 -11.80
CA PRO A 96 -5.88 19.79 -11.44
C PRO A 96 -5.06 19.33 -12.64
N THR A 97 -3.75 19.21 -12.44
CA THR A 97 -2.84 18.43 -13.29
C THR A 97 -1.95 17.61 -12.37
N ILE A 98 -2.16 16.29 -12.38
CA ILE A 98 -1.51 15.38 -11.42
C ILE A 98 -0.61 14.41 -12.19
N ASP A 99 0.69 14.50 -11.94
CA ASP A 99 1.69 13.58 -12.45
C ASP A 99 2.43 12.95 -11.27
N LEU A 100 1.85 11.85 -10.76
CA LEU A 100 2.40 11.09 -9.65
C LEU A 100 2.69 9.66 -10.07
N SER A 101 3.86 9.18 -9.64
CA SER A 101 4.32 7.81 -9.77
C SER A 101 4.27 7.13 -8.40
N PHE A 102 3.88 5.86 -8.41
CA PHE A 102 3.77 5.03 -7.23
C PHE A 102 4.69 3.82 -7.38
N GLU A 103 5.45 3.51 -6.34
CA GLU A 103 6.35 2.35 -6.31
C GLU A 103 6.12 1.55 -5.03
N VAL A 104 6.14 0.22 -5.13
CA VAL A 104 6.03 -0.70 -4.00
C VAL A 104 7.36 -1.44 -3.83
N PHE A 105 7.83 -1.58 -2.59
CA PHE A 105 9.11 -2.20 -2.27
C PHE A 105 9.05 -3.02 -0.97
N GLU A 106 10.10 -3.78 -0.67
CA GLU A 106 10.25 -4.52 0.59
C GLU A 106 10.89 -3.65 1.67
N THR A 107 10.26 -3.54 2.85
CA THR A 107 10.78 -2.73 3.97
C THR A 107 11.85 -3.46 4.78
N ARG A 108 12.84 -2.72 5.30
CA ARG A 108 13.92 -3.28 6.15
C ARG A 108 13.72 -3.11 7.66
N GLY A 109 12.55 -2.64 8.10
CA GLY A 109 12.18 -2.55 9.52
C GLY A 109 12.94 -1.52 10.38
N ARG A 110 13.80 -0.67 9.77
CA ARG A 110 14.58 0.38 10.46
C ARG A 110 14.44 1.77 9.85
N GLU A 111 13.57 1.91 8.87
CA GLU A 111 13.41 3.12 8.08
C GLU A 111 12.54 4.13 8.86
N ARG A 112 13.14 5.28 9.19
CA ARG A 112 12.47 6.42 9.85
C ARG A 112 11.80 7.30 8.79
N GLY A 113 10.67 7.91 9.12
CA GLY A 113 10.01 8.90 8.25
C GLY A 113 8.90 8.36 7.34
N TYR A 114 8.44 7.13 7.56
CA TYR A 114 7.26 6.62 6.86
C TYR A 114 5.96 7.08 7.51
N PHE A 115 5.01 7.47 6.67
CA PHE A 115 3.63 7.62 7.09
C PHE A 115 3.11 6.31 7.69
N GLY A 116 2.65 6.36 8.95
CA GLY A 116 2.12 5.20 9.69
C GLY A 116 3.12 4.45 10.57
N GLU A 117 4.32 4.99 10.82
CA GLU A 117 5.39 4.53 11.73
C GLU A 117 5.12 3.20 12.48
N ARG A 118 5.35 2.07 11.79
CA ARG A 118 5.47 0.69 12.33
C ARG A 118 5.79 -0.33 11.23
N CYS A 119 6.73 0.01 10.36
CA CYS A 119 7.09 -0.88 9.25
C CYS A 119 7.83 -2.09 9.78
N ARG A 120 7.38 -3.28 9.41
CA ARG A 120 8.05 -4.52 9.82
C ARG A 120 9.16 -4.86 8.84
N ASN A 121 10.10 -5.68 9.29
CA ASN A 121 11.13 -6.20 8.40
C ASN A 121 10.51 -7.21 7.42
N GLY A 122 10.82 -7.08 6.13
CA GLY A 122 10.19 -7.82 5.05
C GLY A 122 8.69 -7.56 4.91
N GLY A 123 8.25 -6.36 5.30
CA GLY A 123 6.91 -5.84 5.04
C GLY A 123 6.81 -5.11 3.70
N ILE A 124 5.68 -4.47 3.46
CA ILE A 124 5.40 -3.77 2.20
C ILE A 124 5.64 -2.27 2.41
N GLY A 125 6.51 -1.67 1.63
CA GLY A 125 6.72 -0.21 1.58
C GLY A 125 6.13 0.35 0.30
N PHE A 126 5.76 1.63 0.33
CA PHE A 126 5.35 2.33 -0.88
C PHE A 126 5.88 3.76 -0.89
N SER A 127 6.21 4.25 -2.08
CA SER A 127 6.63 5.63 -2.30
C SER A 127 5.74 6.30 -3.34
N VAL A 128 5.55 7.60 -3.17
CA VAL A 128 4.84 8.46 -4.11
C VAL A 128 5.76 9.62 -4.46
N ARG A 129 5.98 9.82 -5.76
CA ARG A 129 6.83 10.90 -6.27
C ARG A 129 6.23 11.55 -7.49
N GLY A 130 6.35 12.87 -7.57
CA GLY A 130 5.98 13.61 -8.78
C GLY A 130 5.55 15.03 -8.48
N ARG A 131 4.70 15.58 -9.35
CA ARG A 131 4.21 16.95 -9.27
C ARG A 131 2.70 17.00 -9.37
N THR A 132 2.11 17.94 -8.65
CA THR A 132 0.71 18.29 -8.75
C THR A 132 0.60 19.80 -8.93
N SER A 133 -0.32 20.23 -9.79
CA SER A 133 -0.70 21.62 -9.90
C SER A 133 -2.21 21.74 -9.84
N ILE A 134 -2.70 22.78 -9.20
CA ILE A 134 -4.13 23.07 -9.11
C ILE A 134 -4.32 24.52 -9.53
N GLU A 135 -5.19 24.73 -10.50
CA GLU A 135 -5.61 26.06 -10.95
C GLU A 135 -7.05 26.31 -10.54
N ASP A 136 -7.33 27.52 -10.06
CA ASP A 136 -8.67 27.99 -9.79
C ASP A 136 -9.34 28.46 -11.09
N GLY A 137 -10.39 27.77 -11.54
CA GLY A 137 -11.07 28.10 -12.79
C GLY A 137 -11.86 29.43 -12.81
N LEU A 138 -11.96 30.13 -11.67
CA LEU A 138 -12.61 31.45 -11.55
C LEU A 138 -11.60 32.59 -11.44
N THR A 139 -10.46 32.35 -10.80
CA THR A 139 -9.45 33.39 -10.51
C THR A 139 -8.16 33.22 -11.30
N GLU A 140 -7.97 32.09 -11.99
CA GLU A 140 -6.75 31.70 -12.72
C GLU A 140 -5.50 31.63 -11.82
N ILE A 141 -5.70 31.70 -10.49
CA ILE A 141 -4.62 31.49 -9.53
C ILE A 141 -4.22 30.03 -9.60
N ARG A 142 -2.91 29.80 -9.73
CA ARG A 142 -2.31 28.48 -9.82
C ARG A 142 -1.34 28.25 -8.67
N GLY A 143 -1.38 27.04 -8.12
CA GLY A 143 -0.37 26.53 -7.20
C GLY A 143 0.24 25.24 -7.73
N ASP A 144 1.53 25.07 -7.48
CA ASP A 144 2.29 23.88 -7.88
C ASP A 144 3.00 23.30 -6.65
N ARG A 145 3.04 21.96 -6.56
CA ARG A 145 3.73 21.25 -5.48
C ARG A 145 4.44 20.01 -6.01
N SER A 146 5.66 19.81 -5.53
CA SER A 146 6.37 18.55 -5.67
C SER A 146 6.04 17.65 -4.49
N ILE A 147 5.72 16.39 -4.76
CA ILE A 147 5.46 15.37 -3.75
C ILE A 147 6.60 14.35 -3.78
N SER A 148 7.14 14.04 -2.60
CA SER A 148 8.10 12.95 -2.40
C SER A 148 7.90 12.40 -1.00
N ALA A 149 7.02 11.41 -0.89
CA ALA A 149 6.64 10.82 0.38
C ALA A 149 6.68 9.31 0.32
N MET A 150 6.74 8.69 1.49
CA MET A 150 6.76 7.24 1.61
C MET A 150 5.91 6.80 2.80
N GLY A 151 5.36 5.60 2.70
CA GLY A 151 4.58 4.95 3.75
C GLY A 151 4.79 3.44 3.75
N CYS A 152 4.16 2.74 4.69
CA CYS A 152 4.28 1.29 4.74
C CYS A 152 3.03 0.55 5.23
N GLN A 153 3.05 -0.72 4.82
CA GLN A 153 2.27 -1.88 5.20
C GLN A 153 2.53 -2.25 6.69
N ILE A 154 1.57 -2.38 7.62
CA ILE A 154 1.84 -3.15 8.87
C ILE A 154 1.62 -4.65 8.58
N THR A 155 2.64 -5.33 8.03
CA THR A 155 2.67 -6.77 7.68
C THR A 155 4.11 -7.22 7.49
N ALA A 156 4.36 -8.52 7.54
CA ALA A 156 5.62 -9.16 7.15
C ALA A 156 5.54 -9.95 5.81
N TYR A 157 4.72 -9.48 4.86
CA TYR A 157 4.39 -10.16 3.59
C TYR A 157 5.58 -10.76 2.82
N TYR A 158 6.60 -9.97 2.49
CA TYR A 158 7.74 -10.47 1.71
C TYR A 158 8.60 -11.46 2.50
N ARG A 159 8.72 -11.24 3.82
CA ARG A 159 9.36 -12.22 4.72
C ARG A 159 8.58 -13.54 4.71
N MET A 160 7.25 -13.49 4.84
CA MET A 160 6.39 -14.67 4.78
C MET A 160 6.54 -15.42 3.45
N LYS A 161 6.54 -14.69 2.33
CA LYS A 161 6.75 -15.27 1.00
C LYS A 161 8.07 -16.03 0.90
N ARG A 162 9.18 -15.41 1.35
CA ARG A 162 10.51 -16.06 1.37
C ARG A 162 10.56 -17.29 2.24
N ILE A 163 9.98 -17.22 3.45
CA ILE A 163 9.90 -18.38 4.36
C ILE A 163 9.15 -19.54 3.69
N LEU A 164 8.02 -19.28 3.03
CA LEU A 164 7.27 -20.31 2.32
C LEU A 164 8.09 -20.95 1.18
N ASP A 165 8.83 -20.15 0.41
CA ASP A 165 9.70 -20.65 -0.66
C ASP A 165 10.88 -21.48 -0.11
N TRP A 166 11.36 -21.19 1.09
CA TRP A 166 12.39 -21.97 1.76
C TRP A 166 11.83 -23.28 2.32
N LEU A 167 10.69 -23.22 3.01
CA LEU A 167 9.97 -24.40 3.53
C LEU A 167 9.65 -25.41 2.43
N GLU A 168 9.21 -24.94 1.25
CA GLU A 168 8.94 -25.82 0.10
C GLU A 168 10.18 -26.61 -0.31
N ARG A 169 11.34 -25.95 -0.40
CA ARG A 169 12.61 -26.60 -0.78
C ARG A 169 13.07 -27.59 0.29
N ASP A 170 12.95 -27.23 1.55
CA ASP A 170 13.40 -28.09 2.67
C ASP A 170 12.52 -29.33 2.81
N ILE A 171 11.20 -29.19 2.62
CA ILE A 171 10.28 -30.32 2.61
C ILE A 171 10.56 -31.24 1.43
N LYS A 172 10.76 -30.71 0.21
CA LYS A 172 11.15 -31.52 -0.95
C LYS A 172 12.44 -32.30 -0.71
N THR A 173 13.43 -31.64 -0.09
CA THR A 173 14.71 -32.26 0.26
C THR A 173 14.54 -33.35 1.32
N LEU A 174 13.71 -33.10 2.34
CA LEU A 174 13.39 -34.07 3.39
C LEU A 174 12.72 -35.32 2.80
N VAL A 175 11.72 -35.15 1.94
CA VAL A 175 11.02 -36.28 1.31
C VAL A 175 12.00 -37.13 0.52
N SER A 176 12.85 -36.51 -0.31
CA SER A 176 13.87 -37.24 -1.08
C SER A 176 14.90 -37.96 -0.19
N LYS A 177 15.30 -37.35 0.93
CA LYS A 177 16.21 -37.97 1.90
C LYS A 177 15.57 -39.19 2.57
N CYS A 178 14.31 -39.08 2.97
CA CYS A 178 13.58 -40.18 3.62
C CYS A 178 13.32 -41.33 2.65
N ASP A 179 13.01 -41.04 1.38
CA ASP A 179 12.79 -42.03 0.33
C ASP A 179 14.05 -42.90 0.10
N ARG A 180 15.22 -42.27 -0.09
CA ARG A 180 16.51 -42.97 -0.26
C ARG A 180 16.89 -43.87 0.91
N GLY A 181 16.49 -43.50 2.13
CA GLY A 181 16.80 -44.24 3.34
C GLY A 181 15.82 -45.36 3.68
N ALA A 182 14.68 -45.44 2.98
CA ALA A 182 13.54 -46.28 3.38
C ALA A 182 12.86 -47.00 2.21
N HIS A 183 13.52 -47.19 1.07
CA HIS A 183 12.96 -47.73 -0.19
C HIS A 183 12.14 -49.04 -0.06
N GLU A 184 12.28 -49.80 1.03
CA GLU A 184 11.52 -51.05 1.27
C GLU A 184 10.65 -51.02 2.55
N ASN A 185 10.64 -49.91 3.31
CA ASN A 185 9.94 -49.84 4.60
C ASN A 185 9.19 -48.51 4.77
N LEU A 186 7.90 -48.53 4.42
CA LEU A 186 6.97 -47.41 4.61
C LEU A 186 6.95 -46.86 6.05
N SER A 187 7.08 -47.72 7.06
CA SER A 187 7.09 -47.27 8.46
C SER A 187 8.34 -46.44 8.77
N ALA A 188 9.50 -46.83 8.21
CA ALA A 188 10.73 -46.07 8.35
C ALA A 188 10.65 -44.72 7.62
N PHE A 189 10.06 -44.70 6.42
CA PHE A 189 9.81 -43.47 5.65
C PHE A 189 8.94 -42.49 6.45
N PHE A 190 7.77 -42.91 6.93
CA PHE A 190 6.86 -42.03 7.66
C PHE A 190 7.43 -41.57 9.01
N ARG A 191 8.24 -42.40 9.68
CA ARG A 191 8.97 -41.98 10.89
C ARG A 191 9.98 -40.87 10.56
N CYS A 192 10.80 -41.06 9.54
CA CYS A 192 11.75 -40.05 9.06
C CYS A 192 11.04 -38.74 8.69
N LEU A 193 9.94 -38.82 7.96
CA LEU A 193 9.16 -37.65 7.57
C LEU A 193 8.58 -36.92 8.77
N LYS A 194 7.99 -37.64 9.72
CA LYS A 194 7.42 -37.04 10.94
C LYS A 194 8.48 -36.32 11.78
N GLU A 195 9.64 -36.93 11.95
CA GLU A 195 10.77 -36.35 12.69
C GLU A 195 11.33 -35.11 11.97
N GLY A 196 11.59 -35.20 10.66
CA GLY A 196 12.11 -34.08 9.89
C GLY A 196 11.14 -32.90 9.79
N ILE A 197 9.82 -33.14 9.66
CA ILE A 197 8.83 -32.06 9.69
C ILE A 197 8.80 -31.37 11.05
N ALA A 198 8.99 -32.12 12.15
CA ALA A 198 9.08 -31.52 13.48
C ALA A 198 10.34 -30.65 13.65
N GLU A 199 11.46 -31.04 13.04
CA GLU A 199 12.69 -30.23 12.99
C GLU A 199 12.51 -28.96 12.18
N ILE A 200 11.97 -29.07 10.95
CA ILE A 200 11.67 -27.91 10.09
C ILE A 200 10.75 -26.93 10.82
N ARG A 201 9.70 -27.40 11.50
CA ARG A 201 8.82 -26.50 12.27
C ARG A 201 9.59 -25.71 13.33
N LYS A 202 10.54 -26.34 14.03
CA LYS A 202 11.34 -25.66 15.07
C LYS A 202 12.27 -24.62 14.47
N GLU A 203 12.92 -24.94 13.36
CA GLU A 203 13.85 -24.05 12.67
C GLU A 203 13.18 -22.75 12.19
N TYR A 204 11.95 -22.88 11.68
CA TYR A 204 11.18 -21.75 11.14
C TYR A 204 10.16 -21.17 12.13
N THR A 205 10.22 -21.55 13.41
CA THR A 205 9.40 -20.90 14.43
C THR A 205 9.98 -19.53 14.73
N GLU A 206 9.25 -18.49 14.36
CA GLU A 206 9.58 -17.08 14.61
C GLU A 206 8.68 -16.55 15.73
N GLU A 207 9.19 -15.63 16.55
CA GLU A 207 8.40 -15.06 17.68
C GLU A 207 7.15 -14.30 17.21
N ASP A 208 7.16 -13.82 15.96
CA ASP A 208 6.18 -12.88 15.44
C ASP A 208 5.38 -13.38 14.22
N LEU A 209 5.50 -14.68 13.90
CA LEU A 209 4.73 -15.40 12.87
C LEU A 209 4.26 -16.78 13.39
N GLU A 210 3.08 -17.21 12.97
CA GLU A 210 2.52 -18.52 13.28
C GLU A 210 2.68 -19.48 12.09
N LEU A 211 3.42 -20.58 12.25
CA LEU A 211 3.61 -21.62 11.23
C LEU A 211 2.77 -22.87 11.53
N LYS A 212 2.06 -23.38 10.52
CA LYS A 212 1.41 -24.70 10.54
C LYS A 212 1.77 -25.46 9.28
N ILE A 213 2.16 -26.73 9.42
CA ILE A 213 2.48 -27.62 8.30
C ILE A 213 1.62 -28.86 8.42
N ASN A 214 0.63 -29.05 7.56
CA ASN A 214 -0.17 -30.28 7.53
C ASN A 214 0.21 -31.09 6.30
N TYR A 215 0.10 -32.41 6.39
CA TYR A 215 0.25 -33.28 5.23
C TYR A 215 -0.69 -34.48 5.31
N SER A 216 -1.17 -34.89 4.15
CA SER A 216 -1.90 -36.13 3.93
C SER A 216 -1.11 -37.00 2.96
N TYR A 217 -1.28 -38.31 3.05
CA TYR A 217 -0.58 -39.25 2.20
C TYR A 217 -1.52 -40.30 1.64
N PHE A 218 -1.21 -40.75 0.43
CA PHE A 218 -1.79 -41.91 -0.22
C PHE A 218 -0.64 -42.80 -0.67
N TYR A 219 -0.74 -44.12 -0.50
CA TYR A 219 0.28 -45.05 -0.95
C TYR A 219 -0.34 -46.23 -1.68
N TRP A 220 0.41 -46.77 -2.63
CA TRP A 220 0.06 -47.96 -3.40
C TRP A 220 1.33 -48.77 -3.68
N PHE A 221 1.16 -49.94 -4.27
CA PHE A 221 2.28 -50.78 -4.68
C PHE A 221 2.32 -50.84 -6.21
N GLU A 222 3.50 -50.66 -6.79
CA GLU A 222 3.79 -50.77 -8.21
C GLU A 222 5.00 -51.68 -8.37
N ASP A 223 4.83 -52.81 -9.06
CA ASP A 223 5.87 -53.84 -9.22
C ASP A 223 6.53 -54.26 -7.89
N GLU A 224 5.71 -54.56 -6.87
CA GLU A 224 6.11 -54.91 -5.49
C GLU A 224 6.81 -53.79 -4.70
N ASN A 225 7.05 -52.62 -5.31
CA ASN A 225 7.64 -51.47 -4.64
C ASN A 225 6.56 -50.51 -4.11
N PRO A 226 6.66 -50.03 -2.86
CA PRO A 226 5.73 -49.03 -2.34
C PRO A 226 5.97 -47.68 -3.02
N ARG A 227 4.89 -47.05 -3.47
CA ARG A 227 4.83 -45.67 -3.97
C ARG A 227 4.07 -44.80 -3.00
N VAL A 228 4.53 -43.57 -2.79
CA VAL A 228 3.88 -42.63 -1.87
C VAL A 228 3.62 -41.31 -2.56
N TYR A 229 2.37 -40.85 -2.45
CA TYR A 229 1.96 -39.52 -2.80
C TYR A 229 1.69 -38.70 -1.54
N LEU A 230 2.35 -37.55 -1.43
CA LEU A 230 2.20 -36.63 -0.32
C LEU A 230 1.58 -35.34 -0.81
N HIS A 231 0.54 -34.88 -0.11
CA HIS A 231 0.00 -33.54 -0.27
C HIS A 231 0.28 -32.74 1.00
N PHE A 232 1.02 -31.63 0.88
CA PHE A 232 1.34 -30.73 1.97
C PHE A 232 0.52 -29.44 1.86
N SER A 233 0.03 -28.98 3.00
CA SER A 233 -0.58 -27.66 3.19
C SER A 233 0.19 -26.90 4.26
N ILE A 234 0.99 -25.92 3.85
CA ILE A 234 1.72 -25.02 4.75
C ILE A 234 0.91 -23.73 4.90
N VAL A 235 0.69 -23.32 6.13
CA VAL A 235 0.06 -22.05 6.49
C VAL A 235 1.05 -21.24 7.29
N LEU A 236 1.34 -20.02 6.83
CA LEU A 236 2.08 -19.04 7.59
C LEU A 236 1.17 -17.84 7.85
N LYS A 237 1.06 -17.43 9.10
CA LYS A 237 0.20 -16.33 9.52
C LYS A 237 1.02 -15.27 10.23
N ASP A 238 0.80 -14.03 9.84
CA ASP A 238 1.20 -12.85 10.58
C ASP A 238 0.02 -12.40 11.45
N PRO A 239 0.03 -12.60 12.78
CA PRO A 239 -1.07 -12.19 13.66
C PRO A 239 -1.14 -10.67 13.91
N TYR A 240 -0.07 -9.93 13.64
CA TYR A 240 0.00 -8.49 13.89
C TYR A 240 -0.30 -7.66 12.64
N ALA A 241 -0.56 -8.29 11.49
CA ALA A 241 -0.93 -7.56 10.30
C ALA A 241 -2.25 -6.79 10.53
N ILE A 242 -2.33 -5.57 10.00
CA ILE A 242 -3.55 -4.75 10.07
C ILE A 242 -3.96 -4.38 8.66
N ILE A 243 -5.12 -4.86 8.21
CA ILE A 243 -5.66 -4.63 6.88
C ILE A 243 -6.94 -3.81 7.02
N ILE A 244 -7.05 -2.68 6.32
CA ILE A 244 -8.27 -1.88 6.29
C ILE A 244 -8.97 -2.08 4.94
N ALA A 245 -10.10 -2.78 4.95
CA ALA A 245 -10.90 -3.03 3.76
C ALA A 245 -12.38 -2.86 4.07
N ASN A 246 -13.19 -2.43 3.10
CA ASN A 246 -14.64 -2.28 3.28
C ASN A 246 -15.04 -1.48 4.54
N ARG A 247 -14.28 -0.42 4.87
CA ARG A 247 -14.46 0.43 6.06
C ARG A 247 -14.34 -0.33 7.40
N ARG A 248 -13.66 -1.48 7.42
CA ARG A 248 -13.42 -2.29 8.61
C ARG A 248 -11.94 -2.63 8.74
N GLU A 249 -11.49 -2.75 9.98
CA GLU A 249 -10.15 -3.24 10.31
C GLU A 249 -10.19 -4.76 10.48
N TYR A 250 -9.28 -5.44 9.79
CA TYR A 250 -9.04 -6.87 9.90
C TYR A 250 -7.66 -7.10 10.51
N LYS A 251 -7.60 -7.97 11.51
CA LYS A 251 -6.36 -8.34 12.20
C LYS A 251 -5.87 -9.68 11.70
N GLY A 252 -4.59 -9.71 11.41
CA GLY A 252 -3.87 -10.86 10.90
C GLY A 252 -3.97 -11.02 9.39
N PHE A 253 -2.95 -11.66 8.84
CA PHE A 253 -2.85 -12.01 7.43
C PHE A 253 -2.24 -13.41 7.33
N LEU A 254 -2.76 -14.26 6.44
CA LEU A 254 -2.24 -15.60 6.27
C LEU A 254 -2.00 -15.94 4.79
N CYS A 255 -0.88 -16.60 4.55
CA CYS A 255 -0.53 -17.18 3.26
C CYS A 255 -0.52 -18.70 3.34
N LEU A 256 -0.92 -19.31 2.23
CA LEU A 256 -0.94 -20.76 2.03
C LEU A 256 0.11 -21.17 0.99
N ARG A 257 0.69 -22.35 1.17
CA ARG A 257 1.44 -23.06 0.14
C ARG A 257 0.99 -24.50 0.13
N GLU A 258 0.42 -24.91 -0.99
CA GLU A 258 0.09 -26.32 -1.25
C GLU A 258 1.14 -26.90 -2.18
N MET A 259 1.54 -28.14 -1.94
CA MET A 259 2.45 -28.87 -2.82
C MET A 259 2.18 -30.36 -2.79
N GLU A 260 2.45 -30.98 -3.92
CA GLU A 260 2.29 -32.41 -4.14
C GLU A 260 3.66 -33.02 -4.47
N ILE A 261 4.00 -34.11 -3.81
CA ILE A 261 5.30 -34.78 -3.96
C ILE A 261 5.04 -36.29 -4.08
N GLY A 262 5.45 -36.87 -5.21
CA GLY A 262 5.51 -38.32 -5.39
C GLY A 262 6.90 -38.88 -5.05
N SER A 263 6.93 -40.05 -4.43
CA SER A 263 8.11 -40.91 -4.20
C SER A 263 7.84 -42.30 -4.79
#